data_AF-A0ABD2W231-F1
#
_entry.id   AF-A0ABD2W231-F1
#
_cell.length_a   1.000
_cell.length_b   1.000
_cell.length_c   1.000
_cell.angle_alpha   90.00
_cell.angle_beta   90.00
_cell.angle_gamma   90.00
#
_symmetry.space_group_name_H-M   'P 1'
#
loop_
_entity.id
_entity.type
_entity.pdbx_description
1 polymer ?
#
loop_
_entity_poly.entity_id
_entity_poly.type
_entity_poly.pdbx_seq_one_letter_code
_entity_poly.pdbx_strand_id
1 'polypeptide(L)'
;MADTNIIKPFLCEGLDKALVSVEWEKWLRSFNLYLTVTGIEEAKKKRDRMLHFGGTQLQEVAYSLPDAVVDTAPEGDDVFQILVQKLIDYFSPAQNSTFERHVFRKIKPESEENFNKFLLRVRHAAKRCSFGKNETESSELNMKDLILDN
;
A
#
# COMPACT_ATOMS: atom_id res chain seq x y z
N MET A 1 -11.90 4.96 -26.86
CA MET A 1 -11.80 3.66 -26.14
C MET A 1 -12.49 3.84 -24.81
N ALA A 2 -13.46 2.99 -24.47
CA ALA A 2 -14.18 3.11 -23.21
C ALA A 2 -13.21 2.80 -22.06
N ASP A 3 -12.96 3.79 -21.19
CA ASP A 3 -12.30 3.61 -19.90
C ASP A 3 -13.17 2.68 -19.05
N THR A 4 -13.01 1.37 -19.26
CA THR A 4 -13.74 0.37 -18.49
C THR A 4 -13.01 0.29 -17.16
N ASN A 5 -13.68 0.62 -16.06
CA ASN A 5 -13.09 0.61 -14.73
C ASN A 5 -12.83 -0.83 -14.29
N ILE A 6 -11.64 -1.36 -14.62
CA ILE A 6 -11.21 -2.73 -14.29
C ILE A 6 -10.74 -2.81 -12.82
N ILE A 7 -10.29 -1.69 -12.25
CA ILE A 7 -9.81 -1.64 -10.87
C ILE A 7 -11.03 -1.52 -9.96
N LYS A 8 -11.14 -2.42 -8.98
CA LYS A 8 -12.22 -2.31 -7.99
C LYS A 8 -12.05 -1.00 -7.19
N PRO A 9 -13.14 -0.30 -6.84
CA PRO A 9 -13.07 0.85 -5.94
C PRO A 9 -12.33 0.51 -4.64
N PHE A 10 -11.63 1.49 -4.08
CA PHE A 10 -10.91 1.30 -2.82
C PHE A 10 -11.89 1.46 -1.66
N LEU A 11 -12.22 0.33 -1.03
CA LEU A 11 -13.14 0.28 0.10
C LEU A 11 -12.32 0.18 1.39
N CYS A 12 -12.17 1.29 2.11
CA CYS A 12 -11.41 1.35 3.35
C CYS A 12 -12.28 1.24 4.61
N GLU A 13 -13.59 1.46 4.49
CA GLU A 13 -14.52 1.29 5.60
C GLU A 13 -14.61 -0.19 6.00
N GLY A 14 -14.49 -0.47 7.30
CA GLY A 14 -14.59 -1.83 7.84
C GLY A 14 -13.32 -2.69 7.72
N LEU A 15 -12.25 -2.18 7.11
CA LEU A 15 -10.94 -2.84 7.15
C LEU A 15 -10.20 -2.51 8.45
N ASP A 16 -9.53 -3.51 9.02
CA ASP A 16 -8.60 -3.30 10.13
C ASP A 16 -7.43 -2.40 9.69
N LYS A 17 -6.93 -1.53 10.58
CA LYS A 17 -5.83 -0.58 10.28
C LYS A 17 -4.60 -1.25 9.64
N ALA A 18 -4.25 -2.44 10.09
CA ALA A 18 -3.11 -3.21 9.61
C ALA A 18 -3.32 -3.83 8.21
N LEU A 19 -4.56 -3.92 7.76
CA LEU A 19 -4.97 -4.43 6.45
C LEU A 19 -5.21 -3.29 5.47
N VAL A 20 -5.74 -2.14 5.93
CA VAL A 20 -5.94 -0.93 5.14
C VAL A 20 -4.67 -0.51 4.41
N SER A 21 -3.52 -0.48 5.10
CA SER A 21 -2.24 -0.10 4.48
C SER A 21 -1.83 -1.05 3.35
N VAL A 22 -2.05 -2.36 3.52
CA VAL A 22 -1.72 -3.39 2.53
C VAL A 22 -2.63 -3.31 1.31
N GLU A 23 -3.94 -3.17 1.54
CA GLU A 23 -4.90 -3.04 0.45
C GLU A 23 -4.69 -1.72 -0.30
N TRP A 24 -4.30 -0.65 0.39
CA TRP A 24 -3.93 0.63 -0.23
C TRP A 24 -2.72 0.46 -1.16
N GLU A 25 -1.65 -0.18 -0.70
CA GLU A 25 -0.46 -0.43 -1.54
C GLU A 25 -0.77 -1.27 -2.79
N LYS A 26 -1.61 -2.31 -2.65
CA LYS A 26 -2.07 -3.13 -3.78
C LYS A 26 -2.87 -2.30 -4.76
N TRP A 27 -3.83 -1.52 -4.26
CA TRP A 27 -4.70 -0.69 -5.08
C TRP A 27 -3.92 0.39 -5.83
N LEU A 28 -3.03 1.11 -5.13
CA LEU A 28 -2.18 2.15 -5.72
C LEU A 28 -1.24 1.57 -6.80
N ARG A 29 -0.72 0.35 -6.59
CA ARG A 29 0.08 -0.35 -7.62
C ARG A 29 -0.75 -0.64 -8.87
N SER A 30 -1.96 -1.15 -8.73
CA SER A 30 -2.87 -1.38 -9.86
C SER A 30 -3.21 -0.08 -10.60
N PHE A 31 -3.43 1.00 -9.85
CA PHE A 31 -3.71 2.31 -10.43
C PHE A 31 -2.50 2.88 -11.20
N ASN A 32 -1.28 2.76 -10.66
CA ASN A 32 -0.07 3.20 -11.36
C ASN A 32 0.16 2.42 -12.67
N LEU A 33 -0.09 1.11 -12.69
CA LEU A 33 -0.03 0.31 -13.92
C LEU A 33 -1.05 0.81 -14.96
N TYR A 34 -2.26 1.16 -14.52
CA TYR A 34 -3.27 1.75 -15.41
C TYR A 34 -2.77 3.07 -16.00
N LEU A 35 -2.19 3.98 -15.20
CA LEU A 35 -1.64 5.25 -15.70
C LEU A 35 -0.54 5.02 -16.75
N THR A 36 0.35 4.05 -16.52
CA THR A 36 1.41 3.68 -17.47
C THR A 36 0.83 3.14 -18.78
N VAL A 37 -0.10 2.20 -18.71
CA VAL A 37 -0.69 1.57 -19.91
C VAL A 37 -1.51 2.58 -20.74
N THR A 38 -2.15 3.54 -20.07
CA THR A 38 -2.97 4.57 -20.74
C THR A 38 -2.19 5.81 -21.15
N GLY A 39 -0.89 5.92 -20.81
CA GLY A 39 -0.03 7.05 -21.18
C GLY A 39 -0.44 8.37 -20.54
N ILE A 40 -1.01 8.32 -19.33
CA ILE A 40 -1.49 9.52 -18.64
C ILE A 40 -0.35 10.09 -17.80
N GLU A 41 0.16 11.23 -18.25
CA GLU A 41 1.34 11.86 -17.61
C GLU A 41 0.99 13.10 -16.80
N GLU A 42 -0.05 13.84 -17.21
CA GLU A 42 -0.48 15.08 -16.57
C GLU A 42 -0.93 14.85 -15.13
N ALA A 43 -0.27 15.52 -14.19
CA ALA A 43 -0.48 15.41 -12.75
C ALA A 43 -1.96 15.57 -12.33
N LYS A 44 -2.64 16.61 -12.84
CA LYS A 44 -4.05 16.85 -12.52
C LYS A 44 -4.95 15.69 -12.98
N LYS A 45 -4.74 15.18 -14.20
CA LYS A 45 -5.47 14.02 -14.71
C LYS A 45 -5.19 12.75 -13.91
N LYS A 46 -3.95 12.52 -13.46
CA LYS A 46 -3.63 11.38 -12.59
C LYS A 46 -4.40 11.46 -11.28
N ARG A 47 -4.41 12.64 -10.63
CA ARG A 47 -5.16 12.91 -9.39
C ARG A 47 -6.66 12.69 -9.58
N ASP A 48 -7.26 13.30 -10.60
CA ASP A 48 -8.70 13.18 -10.86
C ASP A 48 -9.10 11.73 -11.16
N ARG A 49 -8.28 11.01 -11.93
CA ARG A 49 -8.53 9.58 -12.19
C ARG A 49 -8.37 8.71 -10.96
N MET A 50 -7.43 9.03 -10.07
CA MET A 50 -7.28 8.28 -8.82
C MET A 50 -8.53 8.40 -7.95
N LEU A 51 -9.05 9.62 -7.81
CA LEU A 51 -10.29 9.88 -7.08
C LEU A 51 -11.49 9.21 -7.77
N HIS A 52 -11.57 9.24 -9.10
CA HIS A 52 -12.65 8.59 -9.83
C HIS A 52 -12.65 7.06 -9.66
N PHE A 53 -11.49 6.41 -9.85
CA PHE A 53 -11.35 4.96 -9.73
C PHE A 53 -11.45 4.49 -8.28
N GLY A 54 -10.98 5.30 -7.33
CA GLY A 54 -11.00 5.00 -5.91
C GLY A 54 -12.42 4.94 -5.32
N GLY A 55 -13.38 5.59 -5.97
CA GLY A 55 -14.77 5.61 -5.53
C GLY A 55 -15.02 6.54 -4.34
N THR A 56 -16.27 6.56 -3.87
CA THR A 56 -16.76 7.54 -2.90
C THR A 56 -16.03 7.48 -1.56
N GLN A 57 -15.73 6.30 -1.03
CA GLN A 57 -15.01 6.18 0.25
C GLN A 57 -13.61 6.81 0.20
N LEU A 58 -12.85 6.58 -0.88
CA LEU A 58 -11.55 7.21 -1.04
C LEU A 58 -11.68 8.73 -1.21
N GLN A 59 -12.71 9.20 -1.93
CA GLN A 59 -12.97 10.63 -2.09
C GLN A 59 -13.29 11.29 -0.75
N GLU A 60 -14.15 10.69 0.07
CA GLU A 60 -14.49 11.21 1.40
C GLU A 60 -13.26 11.36 2.28
N VAL A 61 -12.38 10.35 2.29
CA VAL A 61 -11.09 10.44 2.99
C VAL A 61 -10.25 11.57 2.41
N ALA A 62 -10.02 11.59 1.10
CA ALA A 62 -9.18 12.59 0.45
C ALA A 62 -9.65 14.03 0.71
N TYR A 63 -10.96 14.30 0.63
CA TYR A 63 -11.52 15.63 0.86
C TYR A 63 -11.63 15.99 2.34
N SER A 64 -11.57 15.02 3.25
CA SER A 64 -11.48 15.27 4.70
C SER A 64 -10.08 15.67 5.17
N LEU A 65 -9.04 15.34 4.38
CA LEU A 65 -7.65 15.61 4.71
C LEU A 65 -7.24 17.03 4.30
N PRO A 66 -6.61 17.81 5.20
CA PRO A 66 -6.16 19.15 4.88
C PRO A 66 -5.06 19.12 3.82
N ASP A 67 -5.20 19.98 2.80
CA ASP A 67 -4.27 20.15 1.68
C ASP A 67 -3.99 18.87 0.88
N ALA A 68 -4.91 17.89 0.89
CA ALA A 68 -4.76 16.66 0.12
C ALA A 68 -5.20 16.80 -1.34
N VAL A 69 -6.29 17.52 -1.61
CA VAL A 69 -6.79 17.78 -2.96
C VAL A 69 -6.54 19.24 -3.31
N VAL A 70 -5.39 19.52 -3.93
CA VAL A 70 -4.96 20.87 -4.34
C VAL A 70 -4.94 21.02 -5.85
N ASP A 71 -5.28 22.22 -6.34
CA ASP A 71 -5.25 22.52 -7.77
C ASP A 71 -3.88 22.93 -8.30
N THR A 72 -3.04 23.47 -7.42
CA THR A 72 -1.66 23.86 -7.72
C THR A 72 -0.75 23.26 -6.66
N ALA A 73 0.36 22.69 -7.12
CA ALA A 73 1.40 22.22 -6.22
C ALA A 73 2.35 23.38 -5.87
N PRO A 74 2.95 23.38 -4.66
CA PRO A 74 4.12 24.19 -4.37
C PRO A 74 5.23 23.99 -5.40
N GLU A 75 6.14 24.96 -5.51
CA GLU A 75 7.19 24.95 -6.53
C GLU A 75 8.07 23.69 -6.43
N GLY A 76 8.07 22.88 -7.50
CA GLY A 76 8.80 21.60 -7.56
C GLY A 76 8.00 20.35 -7.18
N ASP A 77 6.77 20.51 -6.66
CA ASP A 77 5.90 19.38 -6.30
C ASP A 77 4.89 19.03 -7.40
N ASP A 78 4.31 17.83 -7.31
CA ASP A 78 3.28 17.31 -8.21
C ASP A 78 1.97 17.10 -7.42
N VAL A 79 0.86 17.69 -7.87
CA VAL A 79 -0.46 17.60 -7.21
C VAL A 79 -0.95 16.16 -7.01
N PHE A 80 -0.56 15.23 -7.89
CA PHE A 80 -0.83 13.82 -7.72
C PHE A 80 0.03 13.21 -6.60
N GLN A 81 1.31 13.56 -6.52
CA GLN A 81 2.20 13.07 -5.46
C GLN A 81 1.80 13.58 -4.09
N ILE A 82 1.35 14.85 -3.99
CA ILE A 82 0.81 15.42 -2.73
C ILE A 82 -0.35 14.57 -2.22
N LEU A 83 -1.32 14.26 -3.09
CA LEU A 83 -2.48 13.45 -2.72
C LEU A 83 -2.07 12.02 -2.33
N VAL A 84 -1.17 11.40 -3.10
CA VAL A 84 -0.65 10.06 -2.80
C VAL A 84 0.01 10.04 -1.42
N GLN A 85 0.87 11.01 -1.11
CA GLN A 85 1.56 11.07 0.18
C GLN A 85 0.58 11.24 1.35
N LYS A 86 -0.39 12.15 1.22
CA LYS A 86 -1.43 12.38 2.25
C LYS A 86 -2.24 11.12 2.53
N LEU A 87 -2.57 10.35 1.49
CA LEU A 87 -3.29 9.09 1.64
C LEU A 87 -2.40 7.97 2.21
N ILE A 88 -1.11 7.92 1.85
CA ILE A 88 -0.14 7.02 2.48
C ILE A 88 -0.04 7.30 3.98
N ASP A 89 0.10 8.56 4.38
CA ASP A 89 0.21 8.95 5.78
C ASP A 89 -1.06 8.61 6.57
N TYR A 90 -2.23 8.77 5.93
CA TYR A 90 -3.52 8.44 6.54
C TYR A 90 -3.75 6.93 6.67
N PHE A 91 -3.44 6.15 5.64
CA PHE A 91 -3.67 4.70 5.60
C PHE A 91 -2.55 3.87 6.23
N SER A 92 -1.37 4.45 6.40
CA SER A 92 -0.21 3.83 7.04
C SER A 92 0.29 4.68 8.22
N PRO A 93 -0.56 4.95 9.23
CA PRO A 93 -0.11 5.66 10.41
C PRO A 93 0.95 4.81 11.10
N ALA A 94 2.13 5.40 11.31
CA ALA A 94 3.35 4.80 11.89
C ALA A 94 3.17 3.34 12.32
N GLN A 95 3.46 2.41 11.40
CA GLN A 95 3.41 0.97 11.70
C GLN A 95 4.20 0.71 12.97
N ASN A 96 3.53 0.13 13.97
CA ASN A 96 4.22 -0.27 15.20
C ASN A 96 5.08 -1.48 14.86
N SER A 97 6.35 -1.22 14.53
CA SER A 97 7.33 -2.24 14.19
C SER A 97 7.41 -3.35 15.24
N THR A 98 7.14 -3.05 16.51
CA THR A 98 7.07 -4.07 17.59
C THR A 98 5.90 -5.03 17.39
N PHE A 99 4.73 -4.51 17.00
CA PHE A 99 3.55 -5.33 16.72
C PHE A 99 3.76 -6.19 15.47
N GLU A 100 4.30 -5.61 14.39
CA GLU A 100 4.57 -6.34 13.14
C GLU A 100 5.57 -7.48 13.35
N ARG A 101 6.64 -7.23 14.13
CA ARG A 101 7.61 -8.27 14.52
C ARG A 101 6.96 -9.38 15.35
N HIS A 102 6.05 -9.04 16.24
CA HIS A 102 5.30 -10.03 17.03
C HIS A 102 4.41 -10.91 16.15
N VAL A 103 3.74 -10.32 15.16
CA VAL A 103 2.94 -11.06 14.17
C VAL A 103 3.84 -11.96 13.31
N PHE A 104 4.97 -11.43 12.83
CA PHE A 104 5.93 -12.18 12.02
C PHE A 104 6.46 -13.43 12.73
N ARG A 105 6.88 -13.29 13.99
CA ARG A 105 7.37 -14.42 14.82
C ARG A 105 6.32 -15.50 15.09
N LYS A 106 5.04 -15.22 14.83
CA LYS A 106 3.95 -16.18 14.99
C LYS A 106 3.59 -16.91 13.70
N ILE A 107 4.19 -16.55 12.56
CA ILE A 107 3.93 -17.21 11.28
C ILE A 107 4.49 -18.64 11.35
N LYS A 108 3.61 -19.62 11.15
CA LYS A 108 3.95 -21.04 11.04
C LYS A 108 3.34 -21.62 9.76
N PRO A 109 3.94 -22.66 9.17
CA PRO A 109 3.34 -23.38 8.05
C PRO A 109 1.94 -23.87 8.44
N GLU A 110 0.96 -23.65 7.57
CA GLU A 110 -0.39 -24.22 7.76
C GLU A 110 -0.44 -25.65 7.18
N SER A 111 -1.33 -26.50 7.71
CA SER A 111 -1.35 -27.94 7.42
C SER A 111 -1.50 -28.31 5.93
N GLU A 112 -2.05 -27.40 5.11
CA GLU A 112 -2.27 -27.57 3.67
C GLU A 112 -1.50 -26.53 2.82
N GLU A 113 -0.57 -25.79 3.43
CA GLU A 113 0.19 -24.74 2.74
C GLU A 113 1.45 -25.32 2.10
N ASN A 114 1.62 -25.12 0.80
CA ASN A 114 2.86 -25.49 0.13
C ASN A 114 4.00 -24.52 0.49
N PHE A 115 5.24 -24.99 0.38
CA PHE A 115 6.42 -24.20 0.75
C PHE A 115 6.50 -22.84 0.05
N ASN A 116 6.12 -22.74 -1.23
CA ASN A 116 6.16 -21.49 -1.98
C ASN A 116 5.15 -20.45 -1.46
N LYS A 117 3.95 -20.89 -1.07
CA LYS A 117 2.92 -20.03 -0.46
C LYS A 117 3.38 -19.57 0.92
N PHE A 118 3.92 -20.47 1.72
CA PHE A 118 4.51 -20.15 3.02
C PHE A 118 5.62 -19.10 2.87
N LEU A 119 6.58 -19.33 1.98
CA LEU A 119 7.69 -18.41 1.71
C LEU A 119 7.20 -17.02 1.24
N LEU A 120 6.15 -16.97 0.41
CA LEU A 120 5.56 -15.71 -0.04
C LEU A 120 4.94 -14.94 1.14
N ARG A 121 4.25 -15.64 2.04
CA ARG A 121 3.64 -15.06 3.24
C ARG A 121 4.68 -14.53 4.22
N VAL A 122 5.75 -15.30 4.45
CA VAL A 122 6.91 -14.86 5.26
C VAL A 122 7.55 -13.60 4.65
N ARG A 123 7.83 -13.59 3.35
CA ARG A 123 8.41 -12.40 2.67
C ARG A 123 7.52 -11.16 2.79
N HIS A 124 6.22 -11.34 2.65
CA HIS A 124 5.28 -10.23 2.77
C HIS A 124 5.25 -9.65 4.19
N ALA A 125 5.28 -10.51 5.22
CA ALA A 125 5.33 -10.07 6.60
C ALA A 125 6.69 -9.46 6.99
N ALA A 126 7.79 -9.96 6.44
CA ALA A 126 9.13 -9.43 6.69
C ALA A 126 9.29 -7.98 6.22
N LYS A 127 8.65 -7.57 5.11
CA LYS A 127 8.65 -6.18 4.62
C LYS A 127 8.05 -5.18 5.63
N ARG A 128 7.11 -5.64 6.46
CA ARG A 128 6.42 -4.85 7.49
C ARG A 128 7.22 -4.77 8.79
N CYS A 129 8.13 -5.71 8.99
CA CYS A 129 9.05 -5.70 10.11
C CYS A 129 10.20 -4.76 9.79
N SER A 130 10.29 -3.60 10.43
CA SER A 130 11.44 -2.69 10.28
C SER A 130 12.69 -3.25 10.98
N PHE A 131 13.22 -4.40 10.56
CA PHE A 131 14.52 -4.92 11.02
C PHE A 131 15.64 -4.30 10.17
N GLY A 132 16.78 -3.95 10.77
CA GLY A 132 17.93 -3.40 10.03
C GLY A 132 17.74 -1.97 9.52
N LYS A 133 18.74 -1.47 8.77
CA LYS A 133 18.76 -0.10 8.22
C LYS A 133 18.05 0.03 6.87
N ASN A 134 17.71 -1.09 6.23
CA ASN A 134 17.22 -1.17 4.85
C ASN A 134 16.44 -2.48 4.59
N GLU A 135 15.52 -2.47 3.63
CA GLU A 135 14.52 -3.53 3.36
C GLU A 135 15.14 -4.91 3.06
N THR A 136 16.28 -4.94 2.38
CA THR A 136 17.00 -6.17 2.02
C THR A 136 17.58 -6.86 3.25
N GLU A 137 18.25 -6.11 4.13
CA GLU A 137 18.86 -6.63 5.35
C GLU A 137 17.78 -7.11 6.34
N SER A 138 16.67 -6.35 6.44
CA SER A 138 15.48 -6.75 7.19
C SER A 138 14.97 -8.12 6.76
N SER A 139 14.80 -8.30 5.45
CA SER A 139 14.16 -9.49 4.88
C SER A 139 15.03 -10.73 5.05
N GLU A 140 16.34 -10.61 4.90
CA GLU A 140 17.28 -11.72 5.04
C GLU A 140 17.45 -12.21 6.48
N LEU A 141 17.55 -11.28 7.44
CA LEU A 141 17.63 -11.62 8.87
C LEU A 141 16.33 -12.28 9.34
N ASN A 142 15.18 -11.72 8.98
CA ASN A 142 13.86 -12.23 9.36
C ASN A 142 13.58 -13.63 8.80
N MET A 143 13.94 -13.90 7.55
CA MET A 143 13.70 -15.22 6.94
C MET A 143 14.58 -16.31 7.55
N LYS A 144 15.83 -16.01 7.91
CA LYS A 144 16.73 -16.98 8.55
C LYS A 144 16.23 -17.41 9.92
N ASP A 145 15.85 -16.44 10.76
CA ASP A 145 15.36 -16.74 12.11
C ASP A 145 14.09 -17.62 12.08
N LEU A 146 13.13 -17.34 11.20
CA LEU A 146 11.85 -18.08 11.15
C LEU A 146 11.96 -19.47 10.48
N ILE A 147 12.88 -19.62 9.51
CA ILE A 147 13.08 -20.90 8.79
C ILE A 147 13.97 -21.86 9.59
N LEU A 148 14.88 -21.36 10.43
CA LEU A 148 15.75 -22.18 11.27
C LEU A 148 15.09 -22.61 12.60
N ASP A 149 14.10 -21.86 13.08
CA ASP A 149 13.36 -22.16 14.32
C ASP A 149 12.13 -23.10 14.12
N ASN A 150 11.83 -23.51 12.89
CA ASN A 150 10.81 -24.53 12.55
C ASN A 150 11.46 -25.78 11.95
#